data_AF-A0A3D2JRV9-F1
#
_entry.id   AF-A0A3D2JRV9-F1
#
_cell.length_a   1.000
_cell.length_b   1.000
_cell.length_c   1.000
_cell.angle_alpha   90.00
_cell.angle_beta   90.00
_cell.angle_gamma   90.00
#
_symmetry.space_group_name_H-M   'P 1'
#
loop_
_entity.id
_entity.type
_entity.pdbx_description
1 polymer ?
#
loop_
_entity_poly.entity_id
_entity_poly.type
_entity_poly.pdbx_seq_one_letter_code
_entity_poly.pdbx_strand_id
1 'polypeptide(L)'
;TVMAAIVGAAGLPSGLAAAIAGKRLLLANKESLIMSGQLFTNAARDHGAEIIPIDSEHNAIFQCLAETRDVDSGITNTQFVKKIILTASGGPFLSATQDELETVTPDQACAHPKWSMGRKISVDSATLMNKGLELIEACFLFDLPSSAVEVLVHPQSIVHSMVYYQDGSVLAQMANPDMRVPIAYGLAFPKRMDSGAEALDLTSQEPLQFQHPDLQRFPCLALGRAAMEAGGTGPTLLNAANEVAVQAFLQEKVQFLDIPRIIDGVLSKIPCEAASSLAIIREADMLARIAAKELI
;
A
#
# COMPACT_ATOMS: atom_id res chain seq x y z
N THR A 1 7.29 19.05 10.87
CA THR A 1 6.42 18.11 10.15
C THR A 1 6.53 18.34 8.66
N VAL A 2 6.49 17.29 7.85
CA VAL A 2 6.53 17.34 6.38
C VAL A 2 5.46 16.39 5.84
N MET A 3 4.64 16.84 4.88
CA MET A 3 3.72 15.98 4.13
C MET A 3 4.44 15.40 2.91
N ALA A 4 4.67 14.09 2.90
CA ALA A 4 5.26 13.36 1.78
C ALA A 4 4.16 12.84 0.86
N ALA A 5 3.75 13.67 -0.09
CA ALA A 5 2.65 13.39 -1.03
C ALA A 5 3.05 13.55 -2.52
N ILE A 6 4.35 13.67 -2.82
CA ILE A 6 4.85 13.57 -4.20
C ILE A 6 4.58 12.14 -4.68
N VAL A 7 4.08 11.91 -5.90
CA VAL A 7 3.70 10.58 -6.41
C VAL A 7 4.93 9.79 -6.91
N GLY A 8 4.93 8.47 -6.68
CA GLY A 8 5.94 7.54 -7.21
C GLY A 8 7.33 7.68 -6.59
N ALA A 9 8.33 7.09 -7.25
CA ALA A 9 9.74 7.10 -6.84
C ALA A 9 10.34 8.51 -6.67
N ALA A 10 9.76 9.52 -7.32
CA ALA A 10 10.23 10.90 -7.29
C ALA A 10 10.16 11.53 -5.88
N GLY A 11 9.30 11.01 -4.99
CA GLY A 11 9.20 11.47 -3.60
C GLY A 11 10.39 11.08 -2.72
N LEU A 12 11.11 10.00 -3.08
CA LEU A 12 12.08 9.34 -2.21
C LEU A 12 13.19 10.27 -1.69
N PRO A 13 13.86 11.09 -2.53
CA PRO A 13 14.92 11.97 -2.04
C PRO A 13 14.43 12.95 -0.97
N SER A 14 13.22 13.50 -1.15
CA SER A 14 12.64 14.47 -0.21
C SER A 14 12.16 13.81 1.09
N GLY A 15 11.54 12.62 0.99
CA GLY A 15 11.10 11.84 2.15
C GLY A 15 12.28 11.41 3.02
N LEU A 16 13.35 10.90 2.39
CA LEU A 16 14.56 10.49 3.10
C LEU A 16 15.29 11.68 3.73
N ALA A 17 15.37 12.82 3.05
CA ALA A 17 15.95 14.04 3.62
C ALA A 17 15.17 14.51 4.87
N ALA A 18 13.84 14.41 4.85
CA ALA A 18 13.01 14.73 6.01
C ALA A 18 13.22 13.74 7.17
N ALA A 19 13.37 12.44 6.87
CA ALA A 19 13.69 11.41 7.86
C ALA A 19 15.07 11.66 8.51
N ILE A 20 16.11 11.90 7.70
CA ILE A 20 17.47 12.21 8.18
C ILE A 20 17.48 13.49 9.02
N ALA A 21 16.64 14.47 8.69
CA ALA A 21 16.51 15.71 9.46
C ALA A 21 15.66 15.57 10.75
N GLY A 22 15.31 14.34 11.16
CA GLY A 22 14.55 14.07 12.39
C GLY A 22 13.14 14.65 12.37
N LYS A 23 12.52 14.82 11.20
CA LYS A 23 11.18 15.41 11.09
C LYS A 23 10.10 14.35 11.26
N ARG A 24 8.95 14.76 11.82
CA ARG A 24 7.70 14.03 11.64
C ARG A 24 7.30 14.04 10.16
N LEU A 25 7.23 12.86 9.57
CA LEU A 25 6.86 12.64 8.18
C LEU A 25 5.44 12.07 8.11
N LEU A 26 4.54 12.84 7.52
CA LEU A 26 3.20 12.38 7.17
C LEU A 26 3.32 11.69 5.80
N LEU A 27 3.42 10.37 5.81
CA LEU A 27 3.76 9.57 4.64
C LEU A 27 2.49 9.14 3.90
N ALA A 28 2.19 9.81 2.78
CA ALA A 28 1.14 9.43 1.84
C ALA A 28 1.70 8.74 0.58
N ASN A 29 2.97 8.97 0.27
CA ASN A 29 3.66 8.30 -0.83
C ASN A 29 4.15 6.91 -0.39
N LYS A 30 3.41 5.87 -0.79
CA LYS A 30 3.78 4.47 -0.53
C LYS A 30 5.00 4.02 -1.32
N GLU A 31 5.16 4.49 -2.56
CA GLU A 31 6.21 4.00 -3.46
C GLU A 31 7.63 4.25 -2.94
N SER A 32 7.88 5.40 -2.28
CA SER A 32 9.18 5.70 -1.67
C SER A 32 9.52 4.68 -0.60
N LEU A 33 8.57 4.33 0.26
CA LEU A 33 8.78 3.33 1.30
C LEU A 33 8.89 1.92 0.73
N ILE A 34 8.10 1.57 -0.29
CA ILE A 34 8.19 0.26 -0.96
C ILE A 34 9.55 0.05 -1.60
N MET A 35 10.09 1.06 -2.29
CA MET A 35 11.38 0.94 -2.96
C MET A 35 12.57 0.95 -2.00
N SER A 36 12.53 1.81 -0.98
CA SER A 36 13.68 1.98 -0.07
C SER A 36 13.59 1.15 1.21
N GLY A 37 12.40 0.63 1.54
CA GLY A 37 12.12 -0.34 2.59
C GLY A 37 12.89 -0.05 3.87
N GLN A 38 13.76 -1.00 4.22
CA GLN A 38 14.57 -0.95 5.43
C GLN A 38 15.51 0.26 5.50
N LEU A 39 16.01 0.77 4.37
CA LEU A 39 16.86 1.98 4.39
C LEU A 39 16.08 3.19 4.90
N PHE A 40 14.82 3.30 4.50
CA PHE A 40 13.96 4.41 4.93
C PHE A 40 13.64 4.33 6.42
N THR A 41 13.18 3.15 6.86
CA THR A 41 12.77 2.94 8.24
C THR A 41 13.96 2.98 9.20
N ASN A 42 15.13 2.47 8.79
CA ASN A 42 16.37 2.63 9.54
C ASN A 42 16.79 4.10 9.62
N ALA A 43 16.81 4.82 8.50
CA ALA A 43 17.17 6.23 8.51
C ALA A 43 16.26 7.05 9.44
N ALA A 44 14.95 6.77 9.45
CA ALA A 44 14.02 7.42 10.36
C ALA A 44 14.33 7.08 11.82
N ARG A 45 14.54 5.79 12.14
CA ARG A 45 14.91 5.33 13.49
C ARG A 45 16.21 5.98 13.98
N ASP A 46 17.26 5.94 13.16
CA ASP A 46 18.61 6.39 13.51
C ASP A 46 18.67 7.91 13.76
N HIS A 47 17.76 8.68 13.16
CA HIS A 47 17.70 10.14 13.29
C HIS A 47 16.51 10.63 14.15
N GLY A 48 15.76 9.72 14.78
CA GLY A 48 14.61 10.07 15.62
C GLY A 48 13.46 10.73 14.87
N ALA A 49 13.32 10.47 13.57
CA ALA A 49 12.15 10.89 12.81
C ALA A 49 10.94 10.00 13.10
N GLU A 50 9.77 10.60 13.08
CA GLU A 50 8.49 9.91 13.30
C GLU A 50 7.76 9.74 11.98
N ILE A 51 7.47 8.50 11.59
CA ILE A 51 6.66 8.21 10.40
C ILE A 51 5.22 8.02 10.83
N ILE A 52 4.33 8.86 10.28
CA ILE A 52 2.89 8.71 10.45
C ILE A 52 2.29 8.36 9.09
N PRO A 53 1.71 7.16 8.92
CA PRO A 53 1.07 6.78 7.68
C PRO A 53 -0.20 7.59 7.45
N ILE A 54 -0.35 8.07 6.23
CA ILE A 54 -1.52 8.81 5.76
C ILE A 54 -2.38 7.96 4.83
N ASP A 55 -1.81 6.92 4.22
CA ASP A 55 -2.63 5.94 3.50
C ASP A 55 -3.67 5.32 4.44
N SER A 56 -4.89 5.11 3.93
CA SER A 56 -6.09 5.00 4.77
C SER A 56 -6.07 3.76 5.66
N GLU A 57 -5.64 2.63 5.09
CA GLU A 57 -5.52 1.33 5.72
C GLU A 57 -4.42 1.34 6.78
N HIS A 58 -3.24 1.89 6.45
CA HIS A 58 -2.13 1.98 7.40
C HIS A 58 -2.41 2.99 8.50
N ASN A 59 -3.10 4.10 8.20
CA ASN A 59 -3.55 5.03 9.23
C ASN A 59 -4.55 4.37 10.18
N ALA A 60 -5.46 3.55 9.66
CA ALA A 60 -6.38 2.76 10.45
C ALA A 60 -5.64 1.76 11.36
N ILE A 61 -4.68 1.01 10.83
CA ILE A 61 -3.81 0.12 11.63
C ILE A 61 -3.07 0.93 12.70
N PHE A 62 -2.49 2.06 12.30
CA PHE A 62 -1.73 2.94 13.18
C PHE A 62 -2.57 3.45 14.35
N GLN A 63 -3.85 3.79 14.11
CA GLN A 63 -4.82 4.15 15.14
C GLN A 63 -5.18 2.97 16.06
N CYS A 64 -5.38 1.78 15.50
CA CYS A 64 -5.65 0.58 16.28
C CYS A 64 -4.47 0.15 17.16
N LEU A 65 -3.23 0.46 16.75
CA LEU A 65 -2.01 0.16 17.51
C LEU A 65 -1.72 1.16 18.64
N ALA A 66 -2.57 2.16 18.89
CA ALA A 66 -2.29 3.23 19.85
C ALA A 66 -1.90 2.73 21.25
N GLU A 67 -2.56 1.68 21.75
CA GLU A 67 -2.31 1.10 23.09
C GLU A 67 -0.99 0.33 23.18
N THR A 68 -0.41 -0.05 22.03
CA THR A 68 0.87 -0.77 21.97
C THR A 68 2.07 0.15 21.81
N ARG A 69 1.84 1.46 21.69
CA ARG A 69 2.92 2.44 21.53
C ARG A 69 3.46 2.83 22.88
N ASP A 70 4.76 2.70 23.01
CA ASP A 70 5.48 3.29 24.11
C ASP A 70 5.45 4.82 23.97
N VAL A 71 4.98 5.51 25.01
CA VAL A 71 4.77 6.97 25.01
C VAL A 71 6.08 7.74 24.97
N ASP A 72 7.17 7.16 25.51
CA ASP A 72 8.46 7.82 25.65
C ASP A 72 9.38 7.56 24.45
N SER A 73 9.30 6.36 23.86
CA SER A 73 10.13 5.99 22.69
C SER A 73 9.40 6.12 21.35
N GLY A 74 8.06 6.22 21.34
CA GLY A 74 7.26 6.23 20.12
C GLY A 74 7.26 4.90 19.35
N ILE A 75 7.88 3.85 19.92
CA ILE A 75 8.00 2.54 19.31
C ILE A 75 6.69 1.76 19.53
N THR A 76 6.14 1.23 18.46
CA THR A 76 4.99 0.31 18.51
C THR A 76 5.47 -1.08 18.88
N ASN A 77 4.97 -1.62 20.00
CA ASN A 77 5.25 -2.98 20.43
C ASN A 77 4.27 -3.98 19.80
N THR A 78 4.67 -4.57 18.67
CA THR A 78 3.84 -5.52 17.92
C THR A 78 3.84 -6.93 18.48
N GLN A 79 4.50 -7.22 19.61
CA GLN A 79 4.54 -8.59 20.18
C GLN A 79 3.14 -9.14 20.55
N PHE A 80 2.20 -8.25 20.86
CA PHE A 80 0.82 -8.60 21.20
C PHE A 80 -0.10 -8.68 19.96
N VAL A 81 0.40 -8.25 18.80
CA VAL A 81 -0.31 -8.31 17.52
C VAL A 81 -0.17 -9.72 16.96
N LYS A 82 -1.30 -10.37 16.72
CA LYS A 82 -1.36 -11.68 16.06
C LYS A 82 -1.26 -11.54 14.55
N LYS A 83 -2.03 -10.60 13.98
CA LYS A 83 -2.01 -10.25 12.56
C LYS A 83 -2.70 -8.91 12.34
N ILE A 84 -2.48 -8.32 11.17
CA ILE A 84 -3.24 -7.16 10.68
C ILE A 84 -4.05 -7.58 9.45
N ILE A 85 -5.19 -6.92 9.26
CA ILE A 85 -5.99 -7.03 8.05
C ILE A 85 -5.93 -5.70 7.31
N LEU A 86 -5.46 -5.74 6.08
CA LEU A 86 -5.65 -4.68 5.08
C LEU A 86 -6.98 -4.94 4.37
N THR A 87 -7.93 -4.01 4.50
CA THR A 87 -9.18 -4.13 3.75
C THR A 87 -9.00 -3.60 2.34
N ALA A 88 -9.70 -4.15 1.35
CA ALA A 88 -9.69 -3.68 -0.03
C ALA A 88 -11.12 -3.44 -0.51
N SER A 89 -11.37 -2.41 -1.32
CA SER A 89 -12.68 -2.20 -1.95
C SER A 89 -13.10 -3.33 -2.90
N GLY A 90 -12.11 -4.08 -3.44
CA GLY A 90 -12.30 -5.05 -4.51
C GLY A 90 -12.21 -4.47 -5.91
N GLY A 91 -12.12 -3.13 -6.04
CA GLY A 91 -12.04 -2.43 -7.33
C GLY A 91 -13.31 -2.55 -8.19
N PRO A 92 -13.30 -1.99 -9.41
CA PRO A 92 -14.45 -2.06 -10.33
C PRO A 92 -14.80 -3.48 -10.82
N PHE A 93 -13.87 -4.44 -10.68
CA PHE A 93 -14.00 -5.78 -11.25
C PHE A 93 -14.24 -6.88 -10.23
N LEU A 94 -14.63 -6.53 -9.00
CA LEU A 94 -14.90 -7.48 -7.92
C LEU A 94 -15.80 -8.66 -8.35
N SER A 95 -16.82 -8.37 -9.17
CA SER A 95 -17.78 -9.37 -9.64
C SER A 95 -17.55 -9.83 -11.09
N ALA A 96 -16.51 -9.33 -11.76
CA ALA A 96 -16.24 -9.66 -13.16
C ALA A 96 -15.69 -11.08 -13.31
N THR A 97 -16.13 -11.79 -14.34
CA THR A 97 -15.61 -13.10 -14.75
C THR A 97 -14.24 -12.96 -15.42
N GLN A 98 -13.51 -14.09 -15.55
CA GLN A 98 -12.21 -14.09 -16.21
C GLN A 98 -12.29 -13.61 -17.67
N ASP A 99 -13.33 -14.03 -18.40
CA ASP A 99 -13.56 -13.65 -19.80
C ASP A 99 -13.85 -12.15 -19.95
N GLU A 100 -14.58 -11.57 -19.00
CA GLU A 100 -14.85 -10.12 -18.98
C GLU A 100 -13.55 -9.30 -18.80
N LEU A 101 -12.57 -9.83 -18.05
CA LEU A 101 -11.29 -9.16 -17.83
C LEU A 101 -10.39 -9.11 -19.07
N GLU A 102 -10.62 -9.97 -20.07
CA GLU A 102 -9.80 -9.99 -21.30
C GLU A 102 -9.98 -8.74 -22.16
N THR A 103 -11.10 -8.04 -22.03
CA THR A 103 -11.48 -6.91 -22.88
C THR A 103 -11.61 -5.59 -22.12
N VAL A 104 -11.13 -5.56 -20.87
CA VAL A 104 -11.17 -4.37 -20.01
C VAL A 104 -10.36 -3.23 -20.61
N THR A 105 -10.99 -2.07 -20.68
CA THR A 105 -10.38 -0.81 -21.14
C THR A 105 -9.81 0.02 -19.99
N PRO A 106 -8.87 0.96 -20.27
CA PRO A 106 -8.36 1.90 -19.26
C PRO A 106 -9.45 2.69 -18.54
N ASP A 107 -10.50 3.11 -19.26
CA ASP A 107 -11.57 3.92 -18.67
C ASP A 107 -12.45 3.10 -17.74
N GLN A 108 -12.74 1.84 -18.09
CA GLN A 108 -13.42 0.91 -17.17
C GLN A 108 -12.59 0.65 -15.91
N ALA A 109 -11.29 0.43 -16.05
CA ALA A 109 -10.39 0.22 -14.90
C ALA A 109 -10.29 1.48 -14.01
N CYS A 110 -10.43 2.67 -14.59
CA CYS A 110 -10.40 3.93 -13.86
C CYS A 110 -11.72 4.29 -13.16
N ALA A 111 -12.83 3.62 -13.50
CA ALA A 111 -14.16 3.88 -12.96
C ALA A 111 -14.37 3.25 -11.57
N HIS A 112 -13.60 3.70 -10.58
CA HIS A 112 -13.62 3.12 -9.23
C HIS A 112 -14.96 3.37 -8.49
N PRO A 113 -15.56 2.35 -7.84
CA PRO A 113 -16.92 2.45 -7.28
C PRO A 113 -17.07 3.35 -6.05
N LYS A 114 -15.97 3.67 -5.35
CA LYS A 114 -15.99 4.39 -4.06
C LYS A 114 -15.13 5.65 -3.99
N TRP A 115 -14.12 5.79 -4.85
CA TRP A 115 -13.06 6.76 -4.67
C TRP A 115 -12.81 7.49 -5.99
N SER A 116 -12.64 8.81 -5.93
CA SER A 116 -12.14 9.58 -7.06
C SER A 116 -10.63 9.71 -6.93
N MET A 117 -9.88 9.06 -7.82
CA MET A 117 -8.43 8.91 -7.71
C MET A 117 -7.73 9.11 -9.06
N GLY A 118 -6.41 9.27 -9.04
CA GLY A 118 -5.60 9.34 -10.25
C GLY A 118 -5.58 8.02 -11.02
N ARG A 119 -5.38 8.07 -12.35
CA ARG A 119 -5.50 6.89 -13.23
C ARG A 119 -4.61 5.70 -12.81
N LYS A 120 -3.36 5.95 -12.40
CA LYS A 120 -2.42 4.88 -11.97
C LYS A 120 -2.97 4.09 -10.78
N ILE A 121 -3.36 4.77 -9.71
CA ILE A 121 -3.90 4.11 -8.51
C ILE A 121 -5.27 3.46 -8.78
N SER A 122 -6.08 3.99 -9.70
CA SER A 122 -7.33 3.32 -10.09
C SER A 122 -7.07 1.98 -10.79
N VAL A 123 -6.08 1.92 -11.70
CA VAL A 123 -5.67 0.64 -12.32
C VAL A 123 -5.03 -0.32 -11.31
N ASP A 124 -4.19 0.18 -10.41
CA ASP A 124 -3.63 -0.63 -9.32
C ASP A 124 -4.74 -1.20 -8.43
N SER A 125 -5.79 -0.43 -8.15
CA SER A 125 -6.95 -0.89 -7.39
C SER A 125 -7.73 -1.96 -8.16
N ALA A 126 -7.95 -1.75 -9.47
CA ALA A 126 -8.64 -2.71 -10.33
C ALA A 126 -7.93 -4.05 -10.46
N THR A 127 -6.60 -4.07 -10.42
CA THR A 127 -5.77 -5.30 -10.45
C THR A 127 -5.51 -5.90 -9.08
N LEU A 128 -5.93 -5.23 -7.99
CA LEU A 128 -5.48 -5.43 -6.61
C LEU A 128 -3.95 -5.29 -6.40
N MET A 129 -3.21 -4.77 -7.38
CA MET A 129 -1.80 -4.42 -7.17
C MET A 129 -1.63 -3.34 -6.08
N ASN A 130 -2.58 -2.41 -5.96
CA ASN A 130 -2.57 -1.41 -4.88
C ASN A 130 -2.46 -2.10 -3.52
N LYS A 131 -3.22 -3.19 -3.32
CA LYS A 131 -3.20 -3.94 -2.06
C LYS A 131 -1.93 -4.79 -1.89
N GLY A 132 -1.31 -5.24 -2.99
CA GLY A 132 0.02 -5.85 -2.98
C GLY A 132 1.12 -4.88 -2.54
N LEU A 133 1.07 -3.64 -3.04
CA LEU A 133 1.97 -2.55 -2.64
C LEU A 133 1.75 -2.14 -1.17
N GLU A 134 0.50 -2.02 -0.74
CA GLU A 134 0.18 -1.69 0.65
C GLU A 134 0.54 -2.81 1.64
N LEU A 135 0.51 -4.07 1.21
CA LEU A 135 1.01 -5.19 2.01
C LEU A 135 2.50 -5.02 2.32
N ILE A 136 3.31 -4.70 1.31
CA ILE A 136 4.74 -4.41 1.47
C ILE A 136 4.92 -3.23 2.42
N GLU A 137 4.17 -2.14 2.18
CA GLU A 137 4.21 -0.95 3.02
C GLU A 137 3.88 -1.26 4.48
N ALA A 138 2.86 -2.08 4.74
CA ALA A 138 2.48 -2.47 6.10
C ALA A 138 3.56 -3.32 6.78
N CYS A 139 4.23 -4.22 6.04
CA CYS A 139 5.36 -4.98 6.57
C CYS A 139 6.47 -4.05 7.06
N PHE A 140 6.82 -3.03 6.28
CA PHE A 140 7.85 -2.06 6.66
C PHE A 140 7.41 -1.10 7.77
N LEU A 141 6.18 -0.56 7.71
CA LEU A 141 5.68 0.42 8.69
C LEU A 141 5.52 -0.16 10.09
N PHE A 142 5.08 -1.41 10.17
CA PHE A 142 4.72 -2.05 11.44
C PHE A 142 5.71 -3.14 11.86
N ASP A 143 6.80 -3.32 11.11
CA ASP A 143 7.83 -4.33 11.38
C ASP A 143 7.21 -5.74 11.54
N LEU A 144 6.38 -6.12 10.57
CA LEU A 144 5.65 -7.38 10.56
C LEU A 144 6.11 -8.25 9.38
N PRO A 145 6.24 -9.59 9.57
CA PRO A 145 6.44 -10.48 8.45
C PRO A 145 5.19 -10.49 7.56
N SER A 146 5.37 -10.76 6.26
CA SER A 146 4.26 -10.83 5.30
C SER A 146 3.16 -11.81 5.75
N SER A 147 3.52 -12.90 6.41
CA SER A 147 2.59 -13.91 6.95
C SER A 147 1.65 -13.38 8.04
N ALA A 148 1.98 -12.26 8.69
CA ALA A 148 1.14 -11.57 9.66
C ALA A 148 0.27 -10.46 9.03
N VAL A 149 0.36 -10.27 7.71
CA VAL A 149 -0.44 -9.28 6.97
C VAL A 149 -1.39 -10.02 6.03
N GLU A 150 -2.68 -9.99 6.35
CA GLU A 150 -3.74 -10.58 5.53
C GLU A 150 -4.56 -9.50 4.81
N VAL A 151 -5.19 -9.87 3.71
CA VAL A 151 -6.06 -8.99 2.92
C VAL A 151 -7.47 -9.54 2.91
N LEU A 152 -8.45 -8.69 3.21
CA LEU A 152 -9.87 -9.00 3.03
C LEU A 152 -10.51 -7.97 2.12
N VAL A 153 -11.39 -8.42 1.24
CA VAL A 153 -12.24 -7.52 0.45
C VAL A 153 -13.42 -7.07 1.31
N HIS A 154 -13.57 -5.76 1.44
CA HIS A 154 -14.64 -5.05 2.13
C HIS A 154 -15.25 -4.00 1.19
N PRO A 155 -16.27 -4.35 0.39
CA PRO A 155 -16.78 -3.48 -0.68
C PRO A 155 -17.36 -2.15 -0.20
N GLN A 156 -17.83 -2.09 1.06
CA GLN A 156 -18.40 -0.88 1.63
C GLN A 156 -17.32 0.16 1.97
N SER A 157 -16.05 -0.25 2.14
CA SER A 157 -14.92 0.63 2.47
C SER A 157 -15.15 1.51 3.71
N ILE A 158 -15.91 1.00 4.69
CA ILE A 158 -16.19 1.66 5.97
C ILE A 158 -15.18 1.23 7.04
N VAL A 159 -14.91 -0.07 7.14
CA VAL A 159 -13.80 -0.58 7.95
C VAL A 159 -12.55 -0.42 7.10
N HIS A 160 -11.67 0.52 7.47
CA HIS A 160 -10.45 0.79 6.70
C HIS A 160 -9.37 -0.26 6.96
N SER A 161 -9.23 -0.74 8.19
CA SER A 161 -8.35 -1.86 8.52
C SER A 161 -8.60 -2.39 9.92
N MET A 162 -7.99 -3.53 10.24
CA MET A 162 -8.15 -4.18 11.54
C MET A 162 -6.81 -4.71 12.09
N VAL A 163 -6.70 -4.77 13.41
CA VAL A 163 -5.58 -5.37 14.14
C VAL A 163 -6.13 -6.46 15.05
N TYR A 164 -5.65 -7.69 14.86
CA TYR A 164 -5.99 -8.85 15.67
C TYR A 164 -4.93 -9.02 16.75
N TYR A 165 -5.36 -9.13 18.00
CA TYR A 165 -4.50 -9.30 19.16
C TYR A 165 -4.45 -10.76 19.61
N GLN A 166 -3.41 -11.10 20.38
CA GLN A 166 -3.21 -12.47 20.90
C GLN A 166 -4.28 -12.91 21.90
N ASP A 167 -4.93 -11.96 22.58
CA ASP A 167 -6.03 -12.20 23.53
C ASP A 167 -7.38 -12.51 22.86
N GLY A 168 -7.46 -12.43 21.53
CA GLY A 168 -8.67 -12.62 20.74
C GLY A 168 -9.42 -11.33 20.40
N SER A 169 -8.98 -10.18 20.91
CA SER A 169 -9.55 -8.88 20.57
C SER A 169 -9.23 -8.49 19.13
N VAL A 170 -10.17 -7.80 18.49
CA VAL A 170 -9.98 -7.18 17.18
C VAL A 170 -10.35 -5.71 17.29
N LEU A 171 -9.37 -4.85 17.00
CA LEU A 171 -9.63 -3.41 16.89
C LEU A 171 -9.73 -3.05 15.42
N ALA A 172 -10.72 -2.22 15.10
CA ALA A 172 -10.99 -1.75 13.75
C ALA A 172 -11.16 -0.24 13.77
N GLN A 173 -10.63 0.45 12.75
CA GLN A 173 -10.92 1.86 12.54
C GLN A 173 -11.97 1.98 11.43
N MET A 174 -13.01 2.76 11.72
CA MET A 174 -14.16 2.96 10.84
C MET A 174 -14.37 4.44 10.53
N ALA A 175 -14.62 4.77 9.27
CA ALA A 175 -15.02 6.10 8.84
C ALA A 175 -15.72 6.03 7.47
N ASN A 176 -16.31 7.15 7.04
CA ASN A 176 -16.66 7.31 5.63
C ASN A 176 -15.37 7.34 4.78
N PRO A 177 -15.40 6.86 3.52
CA PRO A 177 -14.23 6.85 2.63
C PRO A 177 -13.80 8.27 2.24
N ASP A 178 -13.02 8.90 3.12
CA ASP A 178 -12.60 10.29 3.00
C ASP A 178 -11.18 10.51 3.55
N MET A 179 -10.24 10.87 2.68
CA MET A 179 -8.84 11.08 3.05
C MET A 179 -8.61 12.24 4.02
N ARG A 180 -9.59 13.15 4.20
CA ARG A 180 -9.50 14.18 5.23
C ARG A 180 -9.38 13.58 6.63
N VAL A 181 -9.95 12.40 6.87
CA VAL A 181 -9.88 11.69 8.16
C VAL A 181 -8.44 11.27 8.51
N PRO A 182 -7.73 10.44 7.71
CA PRO A 182 -6.34 10.07 8.03
C PRO A 182 -5.37 11.26 7.97
N ILE A 183 -5.59 12.24 7.09
CA ILE A 183 -4.79 13.46 7.02
C ILE A 183 -4.91 14.28 8.32
N ALA A 184 -6.13 14.53 8.79
CA ALA A 184 -6.37 15.26 10.04
C ALA A 184 -5.77 14.53 11.25
N TYR A 185 -5.90 13.20 11.29
CA TYR A 185 -5.26 12.39 12.33
C TYR A 185 -3.74 12.58 12.32
N GLY A 186 -3.09 12.48 11.16
CA GLY A 186 -1.64 12.65 11.06
C GLY A 186 -1.15 14.05 11.44
N LEU A 187 -1.89 15.10 11.07
CA LEU A 187 -1.57 16.49 11.42
C LEU A 187 -1.71 16.75 12.93
N ALA A 188 -2.74 16.20 13.58
CA ALA A 188 -3.05 16.45 14.98
C ALA A 188 -2.37 15.48 15.96
N PHE A 189 -1.82 14.36 15.48
CA PHE A 189 -1.25 13.30 16.30
C PHE A 189 -0.29 13.86 17.38
N PRO A 190 -0.39 13.40 18.66
CA PRO A 190 -1.25 12.33 19.19
C PRO A 190 -2.67 12.79 19.57
N LYS A 191 -3.04 14.05 19.30
CA LYS A 191 -4.39 14.57 19.53
C LYS A 191 -5.29 14.30 18.31
N ARG A 192 -6.53 14.77 18.39
CA ARG A 192 -7.49 14.78 17.29
C ARG A 192 -7.83 16.23 16.92
N MET A 193 -8.19 16.44 15.67
CA MET A 193 -8.74 17.71 15.17
C MET A 193 -9.95 17.43 14.28
N ASP A 194 -10.80 18.44 14.10
CA ASP A 194 -11.87 18.38 13.11
C ASP A 194 -11.28 18.28 11.69
N SER A 195 -11.76 17.30 10.93
CA SER A 195 -11.35 17.07 9.54
C SER A 195 -12.31 17.72 8.53
N GLY A 196 -13.51 18.11 8.97
CA GLY A 196 -14.63 18.51 8.10
C GLY A 196 -15.24 17.36 7.29
N ALA A 197 -14.84 16.10 7.55
CA ALA A 197 -15.49 14.93 6.97
C ALA A 197 -16.82 14.65 7.68
N GLU A 198 -17.80 14.11 6.94
CA GLU A 198 -19.09 13.74 7.52
C GLU A 198 -18.92 12.58 8.51
N ALA A 199 -19.66 12.63 9.62
CA ALA A 199 -19.66 11.58 10.62
C ALA A 199 -20.28 10.29 10.05
N LEU A 200 -19.69 9.14 10.38
CA LEU A 200 -20.24 7.84 10.00
C LEU A 200 -21.53 7.56 10.77
N ASP A 201 -22.64 7.40 10.06
CA ASP A 201 -23.88 6.84 10.60
C ASP A 201 -23.96 5.36 10.21
N LEU A 202 -23.80 4.47 11.20
CA LEU A 202 -23.86 3.02 10.99
C LEU A 202 -25.27 2.53 10.67
N THR A 203 -26.31 3.26 11.09
CA THR A 203 -27.71 2.86 10.86
C THR A 203 -28.15 3.10 9.42
N SER A 204 -27.42 3.95 8.68
CA SER A 204 -27.66 4.23 7.26
C SER A 204 -26.77 3.41 6.31
N GLN A 205 -25.83 2.60 6.83
CA GLN A 205 -24.93 1.82 5.97
C GLN A 205 -25.58 0.53 5.47
N GLU A 206 -25.17 0.13 4.27
CA GLU A 206 -25.37 -1.24 3.80
C GLU A 206 -24.68 -2.24 4.76
N PRO A 207 -25.14 -3.50 4.82
CA PRO A 207 -24.47 -4.54 5.60
C PRO A 207 -22.97 -4.62 5.27
N LEU A 208 -22.13 -4.57 6.30
CA LEU A 208 -20.68 -4.68 6.15
C LEU A 208 -20.31 -6.13 5.81
N GLN A 209 -19.69 -6.34 4.65
CA GLN A 209 -19.33 -7.65 4.14
C GLN A 209 -17.81 -7.80 4.07
N PHE A 210 -17.33 -9.02 4.30
CA PHE A 210 -15.92 -9.38 4.24
C PHE A 210 -15.76 -10.71 3.51
N GLN A 211 -14.84 -10.77 2.55
CA GLN A 211 -14.52 -12.00 1.83
C GLN A 211 -13.03 -12.06 1.49
N HIS A 212 -12.52 -13.27 1.24
CA HIS A 212 -11.16 -13.42 0.75
C HIS A 212 -11.04 -12.93 -0.72
N PRO A 213 -9.91 -12.32 -1.11
CA PRO A 213 -9.67 -11.97 -2.50
C PRO A 213 -9.48 -13.22 -3.36
N ASP A 214 -9.95 -13.16 -4.60
CA ASP A 214 -9.72 -14.20 -5.62
C ASP A 214 -8.33 -14.02 -6.23
N LEU A 215 -7.35 -14.78 -5.75
CA LEU A 215 -5.95 -14.69 -6.20
C LEU A 215 -5.72 -15.25 -7.60
N GLN A 216 -6.65 -16.06 -8.13
CA GLN A 216 -6.56 -16.51 -9.53
C GLN A 216 -6.96 -15.38 -10.47
N ARG A 217 -8.01 -14.64 -10.11
CA ARG A 217 -8.48 -13.48 -10.86
C ARG A 217 -7.58 -12.25 -10.70
N PHE A 218 -7.01 -12.06 -9.51
CA PHE A 218 -6.17 -10.91 -9.17
C PHE A 218 -4.78 -11.33 -8.69
N PRO A 219 -3.93 -11.86 -9.60
CA PRO A 219 -2.61 -12.39 -9.27
C PRO A 219 -1.64 -11.33 -8.75
N CYS A 220 -1.85 -10.04 -9.05
CA CYS A 220 -0.98 -8.95 -8.58
C CYS A 220 -0.81 -8.91 -7.05
N LEU A 221 -1.86 -9.27 -6.30
CA LEU A 221 -1.76 -9.34 -4.84
C LEU A 221 -0.77 -10.44 -4.39
N ALA A 222 -0.78 -11.59 -5.07
CA ALA A 222 0.17 -12.67 -4.79
C ALA A 222 1.60 -12.25 -5.18
N LEU A 223 1.77 -11.55 -6.30
CA LEU A 223 3.08 -11.00 -6.72
C LEU A 223 3.63 -10.01 -5.69
N GLY A 224 2.78 -9.15 -5.11
CA GLY A 224 3.18 -8.24 -4.04
C GLY A 224 3.72 -8.96 -2.80
N ARG A 225 3.02 -10.02 -2.37
CA ARG A 225 3.46 -10.87 -1.26
C ARG A 225 4.79 -11.58 -1.57
N ALA A 226 4.91 -12.18 -2.76
CA ALA A 226 6.12 -12.87 -3.18
C ALA A 226 7.33 -11.93 -3.24
N ALA A 227 7.14 -10.70 -3.72
CA ALA A 227 8.19 -9.67 -3.72
C ALA A 227 8.64 -9.29 -2.31
N MET A 228 7.70 -9.18 -1.35
CA MET A 228 8.04 -8.94 0.05
C MET A 228 8.83 -10.10 0.67
N GLU A 229 8.41 -11.34 0.37
CA GLU A 229 9.06 -12.58 0.88
C GLU A 229 10.46 -12.76 0.31
N ALA A 230 10.68 -12.41 -0.96
CA ALA A 230 12.01 -12.37 -1.56
C ALA A 230 12.93 -11.35 -0.87
N GLY A 231 12.34 -10.26 -0.34
CA GLY A 231 13.07 -9.19 0.34
C GLY A 231 14.04 -8.45 -0.58
N GLY A 232 14.99 -7.73 0.01
CA GLY A 232 16.03 -7.03 -0.75
C GLY A 232 15.45 -6.08 -1.80
N THR A 233 15.86 -6.25 -3.06
CA THR A 233 15.37 -5.45 -4.20
C THR A 233 14.00 -5.90 -4.75
N GLY A 234 13.43 -7.02 -4.28
CA GLY A 234 12.15 -7.56 -4.77
C GLY A 234 11.00 -6.54 -4.84
N PRO A 235 10.71 -5.79 -3.76
CA PRO A 235 9.69 -4.73 -3.78
C PRO A 235 9.96 -3.61 -4.79
N THR A 236 11.24 -3.26 -5.01
CA THR A 236 11.64 -2.26 -6.01
C THR A 236 11.36 -2.76 -7.42
N LEU A 237 11.75 -4.00 -7.73
CA LEU A 237 11.51 -4.63 -9.02
C LEU A 237 10.02 -4.69 -9.34
N LEU A 238 9.19 -5.10 -8.36
CA LEU A 238 7.73 -5.13 -8.46
C LEU A 238 7.16 -3.75 -8.78
N ASN A 239 7.52 -2.72 -7.99
CA ASN A 239 6.98 -1.37 -8.19
C ASN A 239 7.35 -0.81 -9.56
N ALA A 240 8.61 -0.95 -9.96
CA ALA A 240 9.12 -0.45 -11.24
C ALA A 240 8.46 -1.15 -12.44
N ALA A 241 8.30 -2.47 -12.39
CA ALA A 241 7.60 -3.24 -13.42
C ALA A 241 6.12 -2.84 -13.49
N ASN A 242 5.46 -2.69 -12.34
CA ASN A 242 4.06 -2.27 -12.27
C ASN A 242 3.84 -0.89 -12.89
N GLU A 243 4.67 0.11 -12.56
CA GLU A 243 4.55 1.45 -13.14
C GLU A 243 4.61 1.43 -14.67
N VAL A 244 5.51 0.63 -15.25
CA VAL A 244 5.66 0.50 -16.70
C VAL A 244 4.48 -0.24 -17.31
N ALA A 245 4.05 -1.35 -16.71
CA ALA A 245 2.94 -2.16 -17.21
C ALA A 245 1.61 -1.39 -17.16
N VAL A 246 1.32 -0.69 -16.05
CA VAL A 246 0.13 0.16 -15.91
C VAL A 246 0.18 1.32 -16.91
N GLN A 247 1.34 1.96 -17.10
CA GLN A 247 1.46 3.02 -18.09
C GLN A 247 1.20 2.50 -19.51
N ALA A 248 1.69 1.30 -19.85
CA ALA A 248 1.45 0.67 -21.14
C ALA A 248 -0.05 0.34 -21.34
N PHE A 249 -0.71 -0.20 -20.31
CA PHE A 249 -2.16 -0.45 -20.33
C PHE A 249 -2.95 0.84 -20.51
N LEU A 250 -2.64 1.90 -19.74
CA LEU A 250 -3.28 3.21 -19.87
C LEU A 250 -3.07 3.88 -21.23
N GLN A 251 -2.02 3.47 -21.96
CA GLN A 251 -1.72 3.89 -23.34
C GLN A 251 -2.26 2.91 -24.40
N GLU A 252 -3.08 1.94 -23.99
CA GLU A 252 -3.69 0.92 -24.86
C GLU A 252 -2.66 0.06 -25.63
N LYS A 253 -1.46 -0.10 -25.07
CA LYS A 253 -0.38 -0.92 -25.68
C LYS A 253 -0.44 -2.39 -25.28
N VAL A 254 -1.02 -2.70 -24.13
CA VAL A 254 -1.18 -4.05 -23.58
C VAL A 254 -2.58 -4.20 -22.99
N GLN A 255 -3.05 -5.43 -22.82
CA GLN A 255 -4.36 -5.72 -22.22
C GLN A 255 -4.27 -5.71 -20.68
N PHE A 256 -5.42 -5.66 -20.02
CA PHE A 256 -5.51 -5.66 -18.55
C PHE A 256 -4.81 -6.87 -17.92
N LEU A 257 -5.00 -8.06 -18.50
CA LEU A 257 -4.40 -9.31 -18.02
C LEU A 257 -2.89 -9.45 -18.35
N ASP A 258 -2.33 -8.56 -19.17
CA ASP A 258 -0.89 -8.54 -19.43
C ASP A 258 -0.11 -7.87 -18.31
N ILE A 259 -0.74 -6.99 -17.52
CA ILE A 259 -0.12 -6.32 -16.37
C ILE A 259 0.55 -7.33 -15.41
N PRO A 260 -0.16 -8.32 -14.83
CA PRO A 260 0.47 -9.29 -13.96
C PRO A 260 1.50 -10.16 -14.67
N ARG A 261 1.32 -10.48 -15.97
CA ARG A 261 2.26 -11.29 -16.75
C ARG A 261 3.60 -10.59 -16.93
N ILE A 262 3.59 -9.29 -17.23
CA ILE A 262 4.79 -8.47 -17.38
C ILE A 262 5.52 -8.39 -16.05
N ILE A 263 4.79 -8.13 -14.96
CA ILE A 263 5.37 -8.01 -13.62
C ILE A 263 6.04 -9.33 -13.20
N ASP A 264 5.34 -10.46 -13.34
CA ASP A 264 5.87 -11.79 -13.05
C ASP A 264 7.12 -12.11 -13.91
N GLY A 265 7.08 -11.75 -15.19
CA GLY A 265 8.20 -11.90 -16.11
C GLY A 265 9.44 -11.10 -15.68
N VAL A 266 9.28 -9.89 -15.15
CA VAL A 266 10.40 -9.09 -14.61
C VAL A 266 10.95 -9.72 -13.35
N LEU A 267 10.10 -10.09 -12.39
CA LEU A 267 10.50 -10.71 -11.13
C LEU A 267 11.21 -12.05 -11.34
N SER A 268 10.82 -12.81 -12.38
CA SER A 268 11.46 -14.07 -12.74
C SER A 268 12.81 -13.91 -13.45
N LYS A 269 13.02 -12.80 -14.18
CA LYS A 269 14.24 -12.54 -14.95
C LYS A 269 15.36 -11.91 -14.12
N ILE A 270 15.01 -11.05 -13.17
CA ILE A 270 15.98 -10.26 -12.41
C ILE A 270 16.10 -10.85 -11.00
N PRO A 271 17.27 -11.42 -10.63
CA PRO A 271 17.46 -11.96 -9.28
C PRO A 271 17.41 -10.83 -8.25
N CYS A 272 16.79 -11.12 -7.10
CA CYS A 272 16.79 -10.21 -5.96
C CYS A 272 18.18 -10.16 -5.33
N GLU A 273 18.61 -8.96 -4.93
CA GLU A 273 19.83 -8.74 -4.17
C GLU A 273 19.56 -7.89 -2.92
N ALA A 274 20.55 -7.76 -2.04
CA ALA A 274 20.39 -6.96 -0.84
C ALA A 274 20.25 -5.46 -1.18
N ALA A 275 19.14 -4.83 -0.77
CA ALA A 275 18.90 -3.39 -0.91
C ALA A 275 19.72 -2.56 0.10
N SER A 276 21.05 -2.68 0.04
CA SER A 276 21.99 -2.09 1.01
C SER A 276 22.33 -0.63 0.73
N SER A 277 21.92 -0.08 -0.41
CA SER A 277 22.14 1.32 -0.76
C SER A 277 21.10 1.86 -1.74
N LEU A 278 20.96 3.19 -1.78
CA LEU A 278 20.13 3.86 -2.78
C LEU A 278 20.62 3.64 -4.21
N ALA A 279 21.92 3.38 -4.41
CA ALA A 279 22.46 3.09 -5.73
C ALA A 279 21.92 1.76 -6.27
N ILE A 280 21.93 0.73 -5.43
CA ILE A 280 21.37 -0.59 -5.76
C ILE A 280 19.86 -0.50 -6.06
N ILE A 281 19.11 0.25 -5.24
CA ILE A 281 17.66 0.45 -5.48
C ILE A 281 17.41 1.15 -6.82
N ARG A 282 18.20 2.18 -7.16
CA ARG A 282 18.08 2.89 -8.44
C ARG A 282 18.43 2.00 -9.63
N GLU A 283 19.45 1.16 -9.48
CA GLU A 283 19.84 0.21 -10.52
C GLU A 283 18.78 -0.86 -10.72
N ALA A 284 18.24 -1.43 -9.64
CA ALA A 284 17.13 -2.38 -9.70
C ALA A 284 15.88 -1.78 -10.35
N ASP A 285 15.48 -0.54 -9.98
CA ASP A 285 14.38 0.18 -10.64
C ASP A 285 14.63 0.34 -12.14
N MET A 286 15.83 0.77 -12.53
CA MET A 286 16.21 0.95 -13.93
C MET A 286 16.17 -0.36 -14.73
N LEU A 287 16.75 -1.44 -14.19
CA LEU A 287 16.76 -2.76 -14.83
C LEU A 287 15.34 -3.32 -14.97
N ALA A 288 14.51 -3.20 -13.93
CA ALA A 288 13.11 -3.63 -13.99
C ALA A 288 12.32 -2.86 -15.05
N ARG A 289 12.55 -1.55 -15.18
CA ARG A 289 11.89 -0.75 -16.23
C ARG A 289 12.33 -1.14 -17.64
N ILE A 290 13.61 -1.50 -17.83
CA ILE A 290 14.11 -1.99 -19.12
C ILE A 290 13.46 -3.34 -19.44
N ALA A 291 13.52 -4.30 -18.52
CA ALA A 291 12.96 -5.63 -18.71
C ALA A 291 11.44 -5.61 -18.94
N ALA A 292 10.70 -4.74 -18.24
CA ALA A 292 9.27 -4.56 -18.47
C ALA A 292 8.96 -4.05 -19.89
N LYS A 293 9.77 -3.10 -20.41
CA LYS A 293 9.60 -2.58 -21.78
C LYS A 293 9.94 -3.60 -22.85
N GLU A 294 10.84 -4.55 -22.59
CA GLU A 294 11.13 -5.65 -23.51
C GLU A 294 10.03 -6.72 -23.55
N LEU A 295 9.15 -6.75 -22.53
CA LEU A 295 8.01 -7.67 -22.41
C LEU A 295 6.71 -7.08 -22.98
N ILE A 296 6.71 -5.79 -23.36
CA ILE A 296 5.60 -5.06 -24.00
C ILE A 296 5.81 -5.06 -25.51
#